data_AF-A0AAW3ZJ28-F1
#
_entry.id   AF-A0AAW3ZJ28-F1
#
_cell.length_a   1.000
_cell.length_b   1.000
_cell.length_c   1.000
_cell.angle_alpha   90.00
_cell.angle_beta   90.00
_cell.angle_gamma   90.00
#
_symmetry.space_group_name_H-M   'P 1'
#
loop_
_entity.id
_entity.type
_entity.pdbx_description
1 polymer ?
#
loop_
_entity_poly.entity_id
_entity_poly.type
_entity_poly.pdbx_seq_one_letter_code
_entity_poly.pdbx_strand_id
1 'polypeptide(L)'
;MTLDLRTLLIDCRIALRTHPGEQVVDALSQRLEAAIHEVTRSGMPVATGEIKSSATQVALAWQTACRGLKLTHPQLYAELNQKVMDLLDERELHEPVEELLHLQGEVERLKSEQAPMRTRMDQFRSKAVEAISSVTALREALAKAVPYMHEPRDPQQLALAQIAELESKAQAVVDQRATGNAPAAAKPAAEDPIPGEAVLNGVVAGERGFTEAQREWVVGEALGLTGWKYTPVELLAKGDAWLARCMQLKREPPGA
;
A
#
# COMPACT_ATOMS: atom_id res chain seq x y z
N MET A 1 -47.64 6.62 -20.12
CA MET A 1 -49.10 6.56 -20.34
C MET A 1 -49.69 5.69 -19.24
N THR A 2 -50.43 6.28 -18.31
CA THR A 2 -51.11 5.55 -17.22
C THR A 2 -52.34 4.86 -17.81
N LEU A 3 -52.24 3.56 -18.13
CA LEU A 3 -53.42 2.79 -18.51
C LEU A 3 -54.29 2.59 -17.27
N ASP A 4 -55.52 3.07 -17.32
CA ASP A 4 -56.54 2.84 -16.31
C ASP A 4 -56.79 1.33 -16.19
N LEU A 5 -56.77 0.82 -14.95
CA LEU A 5 -56.99 -0.60 -14.63
C LEU A 5 -58.30 -1.10 -15.24
N ARG A 6 -59.33 -0.25 -15.27
CA ARG A 6 -60.60 -0.56 -15.92
C ARG A 6 -60.42 -0.80 -17.42
N THR A 7 -59.68 0.08 -18.10
CA THR A 7 -59.39 -0.04 -19.54
C THR A 7 -58.60 -1.31 -19.83
N LEU A 8 -57.59 -1.63 -19.01
CA LEU A 8 -56.83 -2.87 -19.15
C LEU A 8 -57.70 -4.12 -18.99
N LEU A 9 -58.60 -4.14 -18.00
CA LEU A 9 -59.53 -5.27 -17.80
C LEU A 9 -60.53 -5.42 -18.96
N ILE A 10 -60.96 -4.29 -19.57
CA ILE A 10 -61.81 -4.29 -20.76
C ILE A 10 -61.04 -4.83 -21.97
N ASP A 11 -59.78 -4.45 -22.14
CA ASP A 11 -58.93 -4.94 -23.23
C ASP A 11 -58.61 -6.44 -23.08
N CYS A 12 -58.33 -6.91 -21.86
CA CYS A 12 -58.20 -8.33 -21.55
C CYS A 12 -59.48 -9.11 -21.88
N ARG A 13 -60.66 -8.53 -21.62
CA ARG A 13 -61.94 -9.13 -22.02
C ARG A 13 -62.09 -9.21 -23.54
N ILE A 14 -61.67 -8.17 -24.28
CA ILE A 14 -61.73 -8.15 -25.74
C ILE A 14 -60.80 -9.23 -26.32
N ALA A 15 -59.60 -9.37 -25.76
CA ALA A 15 -58.66 -10.42 -26.14
C ALA A 15 -59.17 -11.84 -25.83
N LEU A 16 -59.90 -12.05 -24.74
CA LEU A 16 -60.46 -13.38 -24.45
C LEU A 16 -61.61 -13.77 -25.39
N ARG A 17 -62.32 -12.80 -25.99
CA ARG A 17 -63.35 -13.09 -26.99
C ARG A 17 -62.79 -13.64 -28.30
N THR A 18 -61.49 -13.49 -28.58
CA THR A 18 -60.88 -14.07 -29.78
C THR A 18 -60.59 -15.58 -29.63
N HIS A 19 -60.74 -16.14 -28.42
CA HIS A 19 -60.54 -17.57 -28.14
C HIS A 19 -61.80 -18.24 -27.56
N PRO A 20 -62.90 -18.36 -28.34
CA PRO A 20 -64.12 -19.01 -27.85
C PRO A 20 -63.97 -20.54 -27.79
N GLY A 21 -64.29 -21.16 -26.63
CA GLY A 21 -64.51 -22.61 -26.54
C GLY A 21 -63.71 -23.38 -25.48
N GLU A 22 -62.77 -22.74 -24.77
CA GLU A 22 -62.08 -23.38 -23.63
C GLU A 22 -62.81 -23.10 -22.31
N GLN A 23 -63.12 -24.15 -21.54
CA GLN A 23 -63.76 -24.02 -20.22
C GLN A 23 -62.95 -23.12 -19.26
N VAL A 24 -61.63 -23.08 -19.44
CA VAL A 24 -60.72 -22.20 -18.69
C VAL A 24 -60.94 -20.73 -19.07
N VAL A 25 -61.22 -20.43 -20.34
CA VAL A 25 -61.54 -19.09 -20.84
C VAL A 25 -62.90 -18.62 -20.32
N ASP A 26 -63.88 -19.53 -20.18
CA ASP A 26 -65.19 -19.18 -19.59
C ASP A 26 -65.08 -18.84 -18.11
N ALA A 27 -64.33 -19.62 -17.32
CA ALA A 27 -64.10 -19.35 -15.90
C ALA A 27 -63.28 -18.06 -15.69
N LEU A 28 -62.27 -17.80 -16.53
CA LEU A 28 -61.50 -16.57 -16.52
C LEU A 28 -62.35 -15.35 -16.91
N SER A 29 -63.21 -15.48 -17.92
CA SER A 29 -64.13 -14.42 -18.35
C SER A 29 -65.12 -14.03 -17.25
N GLN A 30 -65.66 -15.01 -16.52
CA GLN A 30 -66.54 -14.75 -15.37
C GLN A 30 -65.80 -14.02 -14.23
N ARG A 31 -64.55 -14.40 -13.93
CA ARG A 31 -63.73 -13.73 -12.91
C ARG A 31 -63.34 -12.31 -13.34
N LEU A 32 -63.07 -12.08 -14.63
CA LEU A 32 -62.81 -10.77 -15.19
C LEU A 32 -64.03 -9.85 -15.12
N GLU A 33 -65.21 -10.35 -15.44
CA GLU A 33 -66.46 -9.60 -15.30
C GLU A 33 -66.72 -9.21 -13.84
N ALA A 34 -66.53 -10.14 -12.90
CA ALA A 34 -66.64 -9.83 -11.46
C ALA A 34 -65.64 -8.75 -11.01
N ALA A 35 -64.40 -8.80 -11.51
CA ALA A 35 -63.38 -7.79 -11.22
C ALA A 35 -63.69 -6.42 -11.85
N ILE A 36 -64.21 -6.37 -13.08
CA ILE A 36 -64.65 -5.12 -13.72
C ILE A 36 -65.78 -4.48 -12.92
N HIS A 37 -66.73 -5.29 -12.44
CA HIS A 37 -67.85 -4.80 -11.62
C HIS A 37 -67.37 -4.30 -10.27
N GLU A 38 -66.41 -4.97 -9.62
CA GLU A 38 -65.83 -4.52 -8.36
C GLU A 38 -65.06 -3.22 -8.54
N VAL A 39 -64.19 -3.10 -9.56
CA VAL A 39 -63.44 -1.87 -9.85
C VAL A 39 -64.38 -0.70 -10.18
N THR A 40 -65.49 -0.97 -10.86
CA THR A 40 -66.55 0.03 -11.12
C THR A 40 -67.26 0.46 -9.83
N ARG A 41 -67.50 -0.47 -8.91
CA ARG A 41 -68.24 -0.26 -7.66
C ARG A 41 -67.39 0.42 -6.60
N SER A 42 -66.13 0.02 -6.46
CA SER A 42 -65.22 0.57 -5.45
C SER A 42 -64.82 2.00 -5.74
N GLY A 43 -65.10 2.51 -6.96
CA GLY A 43 -64.68 3.86 -7.37
C GLY A 43 -63.24 4.13 -6.98
N MET A 44 -62.35 3.14 -7.23
CA MET A 44 -61.00 3.19 -6.68
C MET A 44 -60.36 4.52 -7.08
N PRO A 45 -59.90 5.33 -6.11
CA PRO A 45 -59.24 6.57 -6.44
C PRO A 45 -58.06 6.22 -7.34
N VAL A 46 -57.96 6.94 -8.46
CA VAL A 46 -56.83 6.87 -9.37
C VAL A 46 -55.58 6.96 -8.51
N ALA A 47 -54.82 5.86 -8.41
CA ALA A 47 -53.50 5.90 -7.81
C ALA A 47 -52.60 6.65 -8.80
N THR A 48 -52.77 7.98 -8.87
CA THR A 48 -51.82 8.95 -9.42
C THR A 48 -50.61 9.11 -8.49
N GLY A 49 -50.27 8.07 -7.72
CA GLY A 49 -48.96 7.99 -7.11
C GLY A 49 -47.98 7.78 -8.26
N GLU A 50 -47.21 8.83 -8.60
CA GLU A 50 -45.98 8.66 -9.37
C GLU A 50 -45.19 7.52 -8.72
N ILE A 51 -45.20 6.34 -9.35
CA ILE A 51 -44.31 5.26 -8.94
C ILE A 51 -42.92 5.76 -9.31
N LYS A 52 -42.28 6.49 -8.40
CA LYS A 52 -40.86 6.85 -8.45
C LYS A 52 -40.03 5.60 -8.14
N SER A 53 -40.35 4.48 -8.78
CA SER A 53 -39.48 3.32 -8.74
C SER A 53 -38.25 3.68 -9.55
N SER A 54 -37.11 3.76 -8.88
CA SER A 54 -35.82 3.94 -9.55
C SER A 54 -35.65 2.81 -10.58
N ALA A 55 -34.98 3.08 -11.70
CA ALA A 55 -34.65 2.08 -12.71
C ALA A 55 -34.02 0.82 -12.08
N THR A 56 -33.22 0.99 -11.01
CA THR A 56 -32.63 -0.09 -10.23
C THR A 56 -33.67 -0.97 -9.51
N GLN A 57 -34.73 -0.37 -8.96
CA GLN A 57 -35.79 -1.10 -8.27
C GLN A 57 -36.65 -1.89 -9.27
N VAL A 58 -36.92 -1.31 -10.43
CA VAL A 58 -37.61 -2.00 -11.53
C VAL A 58 -36.77 -3.18 -12.02
N ALA A 59 -35.46 -2.98 -12.22
CA ALA A 59 -34.54 -4.03 -12.63
C ALA A 59 -34.49 -5.19 -11.61
N LEU A 60 -34.41 -4.89 -10.31
CA LEU A 60 -34.38 -5.92 -9.27
C LEU A 60 -35.70 -6.70 -9.17
N ALA A 61 -36.84 -6.00 -9.27
CA ALA A 61 -38.15 -6.63 -9.28
C ALA A 61 -38.32 -7.54 -10.51
N TRP A 62 -37.85 -7.08 -11.67
CA TRP A 62 -37.82 -7.86 -12.90
C TRP A 62 -36.93 -9.10 -12.78
N GLN A 63 -35.71 -8.96 -12.25
CA GLN A 63 -34.80 -10.10 -12.01
C GLN A 63 -35.45 -11.15 -11.10
N THR A 64 -36.13 -10.72 -10.05
CA THR A 64 -36.83 -11.61 -9.12
C THR A 64 -37.99 -12.34 -9.81
N ALA A 65 -38.78 -11.63 -10.62
CA ALA A 65 -39.86 -12.22 -11.41
C ALA A 65 -39.35 -13.20 -12.47
N CYS A 66 -38.25 -12.86 -13.16
CA CYS A 66 -37.60 -13.73 -14.13
C CYS A 66 -37.05 -15.02 -13.49
N ARG A 67 -36.48 -14.95 -12.28
CA ARG A 67 -36.06 -16.15 -11.53
C ARG A 67 -37.24 -17.06 -11.20
N GLY A 68 -38.36 -16.47 -10.77
CA GLY A 68 -39.61 -17.21 -10.56
C GLY A 68 -40.10 -17.87 -11.85
N LEU A 69 -40.12 -17.13 -12.96
CA LEU A 69 -40.56 -17.60 -14.28
C LEU A 69 -39.66 -18.72 -14.82
N LYS A 70 -38.34 -18.62 -14.65
CA LYS A 70 -37.37 -19.66 -15.05
C LYS A 70 -37.65 -20.99 -14.36
N LEU A 71 -38.14 -20.96 -13.12
CA LEU A 71 -38.47 -22.15 -12.33
C LEU A 71 -39.87 -22.70 -12.61
N THR A 72 -40.88 -21.83 -12.83
CA THR A 72 -42.28 -22.26 -13.01
C THR A 72 -42.68 -22.51 -14.46
N HIS A 73 -42.17 -21.70 -15.40
CA HIS A 73 -42.51 -21.74 -16.82
C HIS A 73 -41.26 -21.48 -17.70
N PRO A 74 -40.37 -22.48 -17.86
CA PRO A 74 -39.09 -22.29 -18.53
C PRO A 74 -39.21 -21.95 -20.02
N GLN A 75 -40.28 -22.39 -20.70
CA GLN A 75 -40.52 -22.08 -22.11
C GLN A 75 -40.83 -20.60 -22.34
N LEU A 76 -41.71 -20.01 -21.52
CA LEU A 76 -42.04 -18.58 -21.58
C LEU A 76 -40.82 -17.72 -21.23
N TYR A 77 -40.01 -18.16 -20.27
CA TYR A 77 -38.75 -17.50 -19.95
C TYR A 77 -37.79 -17.48 -21.14
N ALA A 78 -37.65 -18.60 -21.87
CA ALA A 78 -36.77 -18.68 -23.04
C ALA A 78 -37.20 -17.72 -24.16
N GLU A 79 -38.50 -17.67 -24.49
CA GLU A 79 -39.02 -16.77 -25.52
C GLU A 79 -38.87 -15.28 -25.14
N LEU A 80 -39.16 -14.96 -23.88
CA LEU A 80 -39.00 -13.60 -23.35
C LEU A 80 -37.52 -13.19 -23.35
N ASN A 81 -36.64 -14.09 -22.92
CA ASN A 81 -35.20 -13.87 -22.91
C ASN A 81 -34.66 -13.65 -24.32
N GLN A 82 -35.11 -14.43 -25.31
CA GLN A 82 -34.74 -14.23 -26.71
C GLN A 82 -35.14 -12.85 -27.22
N LYS A 83 -36.39 -12.42 -26.96
CA LYS A 83 -36.84 -11.07 -27.33
C LYS A 83 -36.06 -9.96 -26.63
N VAL A 84 -35.63 -10.19 -25.39
CA VAL A 84 -34.79 -9.23 -24.64
C VAL A 84 -33.39 -9.17 -25.25
N MET A 85 -32.78 -10.30 -25.61
CA MET A 85 -31.49 -10.32 -26.33
C MET A 85 -31.59 -9.58 -27.67
N ASP A 86 -32.66 -9.82 -28.44
CA ASP A 86 -32.88 -9.16 -29.73
C ASP A 86 -33.06 -7.63 -29.58
N LEU A 87 -33.62 -7.17 -28.46
CA LEU A 87 -33.79 -5.74 -28.16
C LEU A 87 -32.51 -5.07 -27.63
N LEU A 88 -31.68 -5.81 -26.90
CA LEU A 88 -30.41 -5.32 -26.37
C LEU A 88 -29.26 -5.39 -27.39
N ASP A 89 -29.47 -6.06 -28.53
CA ASP A 89 -28.44 -6.39 -29.52
C ASP A 89 -27.23 -7.13 -28.89
N GLU A 90 -27.50 -7.87 -27.80
CA GLU A 90 -26.51 -8.63 -27.04
C GLU A 90 -26.74 -10.13 -27.24
N ARG A 91 -25.66 -10.87 -27.50
CA ARG A 91 -25.75 -12.32 -27.78
C ARG A 91 -25.92 -13.17 -26.52
N GLU A 92 -25.54 -12.67 -25.35
CA GLU A 92 -25.48 -13.46 -24.12
C GLU A 92 -25.58 -12.59 -22.88
N LEU A 93 -26.70 -12.70 -22.14
CA LEU A 93 -26.82 -12.13 -20.81
C LEU A 93 -26.12 -13.06 -19.81
N HIS A 94 -24.97 -12.64 -19.31
CA HIS A 94 -24.28 -13.38 -18.26
C HIS A 94 -25.12 -13.35 -16.98
N GLU A 95 -25.14 -14.46 -16.24
CA GLU A 95 -25.80 -14.47 -14.95
C GLU A 95 -25.06 -13.47 -14.04
N PRO A 96 -25.76 -12.47 -13.44
CA PRO A 96 -25.10 -11.39 -12.72
C PRO A 96 -24.27 -11.88 -11.52
N VAL A 97 -24.57 -13.07 -11.01
CA VAL A 97 -23.80 -13.69 -9.92
C VAL A 97 -22.46 -14.21 -10.41
N GLU A 98 -22.40 -14.79 -11.61
CA GLU A 98 -21.15 -15.32 -12.20
C GLU A 98 -20.21 -14.18 -12.60
N GLU A 99 -20.76 -13.11 -13.18
CA GLU A 99 -19.99 -11.91 -13.50
C GLU A 99 -19.43 -11.24 -12.23
N LEU A 100 -20.23 -11.13 -11.16
CA LEU A 100 -19.75 -10.60 -9.88
C LEU A 100 -18.62 -11.46 -9.29
N LEU A 101 -18.73 -12.78 -9.36
CA LEU A 101 -17.68 -13.69 -8.88
C LEU A 101 -16.39 -13.55 -9.72
N HIS A 102 -16.51 -13.44 -11.04
CA HIS A 102 -15.39 -13.21 -11.93
C HIS A 102 -14.70 -11.86 -11.63
N LEU A 103 -15.47 -10.78 -11.56
CA LEU A 103 -14.97 -9.43 -11.27
C LEU A 103 -14.35 -9.35 -9.87
N GLN A 104 -14.92 -10.03 -8.88
CA GLN A 104 -14.31 -10.14 -7.55
C GLN A 104 -12.95 -10.83 -7.60
N GLY A 105 -12.84 -11.93 -8.34
CA GLY A 105 -11.57 -12.63 -8.54
C GLY A 105 -10.52 -11.77 -9.24
N GLU A 106 -10.94 -11.01 -10.26
CA GLU A 106 -10.04 -10.09 -10.96
C GLU A 106 -9.59 -8.91 -10.09
N VAL A 107 -10.50 -8.34 -9.30
CA VAL A 107 -10.16 -7.27 -8.34
C VAL A 107 -9.17 -7.79 -7.30
N GLU A 108 -9.36 -9.01 -6.79
CA GLU A 108 -8.44 -9.58 -5.81
C GLU A 108 -7.07 -9.87 -6.44
N ARG A 109 -7.04 -10.39 -7.67
CA ARG A 109 -5.81 -10.55 -8.45
C ARG A 109 -5.08 -9.21 -8.62
N LEU A 110 -5.78 -8.18 -9.10
CA LEU A 110 -5.19 -6.85 -9.32
C LEU A 110 -4.71 -6.21 -8.00
N LYS A 111 -5.44 -6.39 -6.91
CA LYS A 111 -5.00 -5.95 -5.57
C LYS A 111 -3.75 -6.69 -5.12
N SER A 112 -3.70 -8.00 -5.34
CA SER A 112 -2.52 -8.82 -5.01
C SER A 112 -1.29 -8.40 -5.82
N GLU A 113 -1.46 -8.01 -7.08
CA GLU A 113 -0.40 -7.47 -7.95
C GLU A 113 0.01 -6.04 -7.54
N GLN A 114 -0.93 -5.24 -7.07
CA GLN A 114 -0.67 -3.87 -6.61
C GLN A 114 0.01 -3.81 -5.23
N ALA A 115 -0.29 -4.77 -4.34
CA ALA A 115 0.28 -4.84 -2.99
C ALA A 115 1.82 -4.73 -2.96
N PRO A 116 2.60 -5.54 -3.71
CA PRO A 116 4.05 -5.42 -3.71
C PRO A 116 4.54 -4.09 -4.30
N MET A 117 3.86 -3.56 -5.32
CA MET A 117 4.22 -2.24 -5.87
C MET A 117 4.03 -1.13 -4.84
N ARG A 118 2.93 -1.18 -4.08
CA ARG A 118 2.65 -0.23 -3.01
C ARG A 118 3.67 -0.33 -1.88
N THR A 119 3.99 -1.54 -1.43
CA THR A 119 5.06 -1.77 -0.44
C THR A 119 6.39 -1.20 -0.94
N ARG A 120 6.73 -1.40 -2.21
CA ARG A 120 7.95 -0.85 -2.80
C ARG A 120 7.93 0.68 -2.84
N MET A 121 6.79 1.30 -3.18
CA MET A 121 6.64 2.76 -3.13
C MET A 121 6.78 3.31 -1.71
N ASP A 122 6.20 2.63 -0.71
CA ASP A 122 6.30 3.03 0.69
C ASP A 122 7.74 2.88 1.20
N GLN A 123 8.46 1.83 0.78
CA GLN A 123 9.90 1.70 1.04
C GLN A 123 10.70 2.84 0.42
N PHE A 124 10.44 3.22 -0.84
CA PHE A 124 11.12 4.37 -1.45
C PHE A 124 10.80 5.69 -0.74
N ARG A 125 9.55 5.90 -0.34
CA ARG A 125 9.14 7.08 0.44
C ARG A 125 9.85 7.13 1.79
N SER A 126 9.90 6.01 2.53
CA SER A 126 10.60 5.95 3.81
C SER A 126 12.09 6.30 3.66
N LYS A 127 12.78 5.69 2.67
CA LYS A 127 14.18 6.01 2.37
C LYS A 127 14.38 7.47 1.95
N ALA A 128 13.45 8.05 1.19
CA ALA A 128 13.52 9.45 0.82
C ALA A 128 13.36 10.37 2.04
N VAL A 129 12.46 10.03 2.97
CA VAL A 129 12.29 10.76 4.23
C VAL A 129 13.55 10.67 5.10
N GLU A 130 14.18 9.50 5.20
CA GLU A 130 15.45 9.30 5.91
C GLU A 130 16.62 10.06 5.25
N ALA A 131 16.68 10.08 3.92
CA ALA A 131 17.66 10.87 3.18
C ALA A 131 17.46 12.37 3.40
N ILE A 132 16.22 12.85 3.40
CA ILE A 132 15.91 14.27 3.68
C ILE A 132 16.28 14.61 5.12
N SER A 133 15.91 13.78 6.11
CA SER A 133 16.19 14.06 7.52
C SER A 133 17.68 14.06 7.84
N SER A 134 18.44 13.14 7.24
CA SER A 134 19.91 13.13 7.36
C SER A 134 20.55 14.37 6.72
N VAL A 135 20.10 14.78 5.53
CA VAL A 135 20.59 16.01 4.89
C VAL A 135 20.25 17.25 5.71
N THR A 136 19.05 17.34 6.29
CA THR A 136 18.69 18.46 7.17
C THR A 136 19.53 18.49 8.44
N ALA A 137 19.77 17.34 9.06
CA ALA A 137 20.62 17.24 10.25
C ALA A 137 22.07 17.67 9.97
N LEU A 138 22.62 17.26 8.82
CA LEU A 138 23.96 17.70 8.38
C LEU A 138 24.02 19.21 8.15
N ARG A 139 22.99 19.79 7.52
CA ARG A 139 22.90 21.24 7.32
C ARG A 139 22.82 22.01 8.63
N GLU A 140 22.03 21.54 9.59
CA GLU A 140 21.97 22.15 10.92
C GLU A 140 23.32 22.04 11.67
N ALA A 141 24.01 20.92 11.56
CA ALA A 141 25.34 20.75 12.15
C ALA A 141 26.37 21.69 11.53
N LEU A 142 26.36 21.85 10.20
CA LEU A 142 27.22 22.80 9.48
C LEU A 142 26.90 24.25 9.87
N ALA A 143 25.62 24.62 9.99
CA ALA A 143 25.20 25.94 10.44
C ALA A 143 25.66 26.25 11.88
N LYS A 144 25.63 25.27 12.78
CA LYS A 144 26.17 25.41 14.16
C LYS A 144 27.69 25.58 14.18
N ALA A 145 28.40 24.87 13.31
CA ALA A 145 29.86 24.95 13.22
C ALA A 145 30.34 26.27 12.58
N VAL A 146 29.53 26.86 11.68
CA VAL A 146 29.86 28.10 10.96
C VAL A 146 28.66 29.07 10.96
N PRO A 147 28.45 29.83 12.05
CA PRO A 147 27.28 30.69 12.21
C PRO A 147 27.34 32.05 11.47
N TYR A 148 28.48 32.46 10.91
CA TYR A 148 28.69 33.83 10.38
C TYR A 148 28.78 33.92 8.85
N MET A 149 28.24 32.95 8.12
CA MET A 149 28.26 32.93 6.66
C MET A 149 27.05 33.67 6.06
N HIS A 150 27.29 34.48 5.03
CA HIS A 150 26.23 35.18 4.30
C HIS A 150 25.40 34.17 3.50
N GLU A 151 24.07 34.13 3.71
CA GLU A 151 23.17 33.17 3.08
C GLU A 151 23.16 33.32 1.54
N PRO A 152 23.75 32.37 0.78
CA PRO A 152 23.57 32.33 -0.66
C PRO A 152 22.15 31.82 -0.99
N ARG A 153 21.70 32.12 -2.20
CA ARG A 153 20.34 31.82 -2.70
C ARG A 153 20.01 30.32 -2.77
N ASP A 154 21.02 29.45 -2.75
CA ASP A 154 20.86 27.98 -2.81
C ASP A 154 21.43 27.33 -1.53
N PRO A 155 20.64 26.55 -0.78
CA PRO A 155 21.10 25.86 0.43
C PRO A 155 22.22 24.83 0.16
N GLN A 156 22.39 24.31 -1.06
CA GLN A 156 23.53 23.46 -1.39
C GLN A 156 24.83 24.25 -1.49
N GLN A 157 24.80 25.44 -2.10
CA GLN A 157 25.96 26.31 -2.21
C GLN A 157 26.42 26.83 -0.84
N LEU A 158 25.47 27.10 0.07
CA LEU A 158 25.79 27.47 1.45
C LEU A 158 26.58 26.37 2.16
N ALA A 159 26.10 25.11 2.06
CA ALA A 159 26.74 23.98 2.70
C ALA A 159 28.17 23.76 2.17
N LEU A 160 28.38 23.87 0.85
CA LEU A 160 29.71 23.74 0.25
C LEU A 160 30.67 24.85 0.71
N ALA A 161 30.19 26.09 0.80
CA ALA A 161 30.99 27.21 1.27
C ALA A 161 31.35 27.05 2.77
N GLN A 162 30.43 26.55 3.60
CA GLN A 162 30.70 26.22 5.00
C GLN A 162 31.74 25.11 5.15
N ILE A 163 31.67 24.07 4.30
CA ILE A 163 32.68 23.00 4.26
C ILE A 163 34.06 23.57 3.92
N ALA A 164 34.17 24.40 2.88
CA ALA A 164 35.43 25.04 2.49
C ALA A 164 36.03 25.91 3.60
N GLU A 165 35.19 26.60 4.38
CA GLU A 165 35.66 27.38 5.53
C GLU A 165 36.18 26.48 6.66
N LEU A 166 35.49 25.39 6.97
CA LEU A 166 35.93 24.41 7.96
C LEU A 166 37.25 23.74 7.53
N GLU A 167 37.40 23.41 6.26
CA GLU A 167 38.66 22.90 5.68
C GLU A 167 39.80 23.92 5.84
N SER A 168 39.53 25.20 5.56
CA SER A 168 40.54 26.27 5.73
C SER A 168 40.97 26.45 7.19
N LYS A 169 40.01 26.36 8.14
CA LYS A 169 40.27 26.41 9.58
C LYS A 169 41.05 25.18 10.06
N ALA A 170 40.70 23.99 9.57
CA ALA A 170 41.42 22.77 9.88
C ALA A 170 42.88 22.84 9.39
N GLN A 171 43.10 23.33 8.16
CA GLN A 171 44.44 23.53 7.61
C GLN A 171 45.24 24.55 8.43
N ALA A 172 44.63 25.67 8.83
CA ALA A 172 45.27 26.67 9.69
C ALA A 172 45.69 26.10 11.06
N VAL A 173 44.91 25.18 11.64
CA VAL A 173 45.29 24.48 12.89
C VAL A 173 46.45 23.51 12.67
N VAL A 174 46.50 22.82 11.53
CA VAL A 174 47.62 21.95 11.14
C VAL A 174 48.90 22.77 10.95
N ASP A 175 48.81 23.90 10.25
CA ASP A 175 49.94 24.80 10.00
C ASP A 175 50.43 25.47 11.31
N GLN A 176 49.52 25.80 12.24
CA GLN A 176 49.87 26.28 13.58
C GLN A 176 50.56 25.22 14.45
N ARG A 177 50.16 23.94 14.31
CA ARG A 177 50.86 22.82 14.96
C ARG A 177 52.25 22.57 14.35
N ALA A 178 52.40 22.76 13.05
CA ALA A 178 53.70 22.63 12.36
C ALA A 178 54.68 23.77 12.72
N THR A 179 54.17 24.96 13.08
CA THR A 179 54.97 26.15 13.46
C THR A 179 55.25 26.26 14.97
N GLY A 180 54.91 25.24 15.77
CA GLY A 180 55.40 25.10 17.15
C GLY A 180 54.67 25.91 18.22
N ASN A 181 53.57 26.59 17.90
CA ASN A 181 52.76 27.32 18.89
C ASN A 181 51.41 26.62 19.08
N ALA A 182 51.38 25.60 19.94
CA ALA A 182 50.15 24.90 20.31
C ALA A 182 49.49 25.55 21.54
N PRO A 183 48.24 26.06 21.45
CA PRO A 183 47.40 26.19 22.64
C PRO A 183 46.91 24.80 23.07
N ALA A 184 46.65 24.66 24.37
CA ALA A 184 46.36 23.41 25.06
C ALA A 184 45.28 22.55 24.38
N ALA A 185 45.53 21.25 24.38
CA ALA A 185 44.76 20.20 23.72
C ALA A 185 43.24 20.30 23.97
N ALA A 186 42.50 20.66 22.92
CA ALA A 186 41.11 20.24 22.77
C ALA A 186 41.08 18.70 22.63
N LYS A 187 40.15 18.06 23.34
CA LYS A 187 39.89 16.60 23.29
C LYS A 187 39.94 16.09 21.83
N PRO A 188 40.68 15.00 21.54
CA PRO A 188 40.74 14.47 20.19
C PRO A 188 39.34 14.03 19.73
N ALA A 189 39.07 14.25 18.44
CA ALA A 189 37.86 13.85 17.75
C ALA A 189 37.52 12.38 18.06
N ALA A 190 36.23 12.08 18.16
CA ALA A 190 35.75 10.71 18.38
C ALA A 190 36.32 9.80 17.29
N GLU A 191 37.22 8.91 17.69
CA GLU A 191 37.79 7.93 16.79
C GLU A 191 36.74 6.93 16.37
N ASP A 192 36.81 6.49 15.11
CA ASP A 192 35.89 5.49 14.59
C ASP A 192 35.85 4.26 15.50
N PRO A 193 34.64 3.70 15.78
CA PRO A 193 34.49 2.50 16.60
C PRO A 193 35.22 1.28 16.03
N ILE A 194 35.54 1.29 14.73
CA ILE A 194 36.27 0.22 14.05
C ILE A 194 37.76 0.59 14.01
N PRO A 195 38.65 -0.15 14.68
CA PRO A 195 40.07 0.15 14.67
C PRO A 195 40.69 -0.07 13.27
N GLY A 196 41.36 0.97 12.77
CA GLY A 196 42.21 0.92 11.57
C GLY A 196 43.52 0.17 11.81
N GLU A 197 44.27 -0.11 10.73
CA GLU A 197 45.53 -0.88 10.80
C GLU A 197 46.60 -0.21 11.67
N ALA A 198 46.73 1.12 11.57
CA ALA A 198 47.65 1.89 12.41
C ALA A 198 47.32 1.78 13.90
N VAL A 199 46.03 1.71 14.26
CA VAL A 199 45.58 1.56 15.65
C VAL A 199 45.88 0.14 16.15
N LEU A 200 45.62 -0.88 15.34
CA LEU A 200 45.95 -2.27 15.69
C LEU A 200 47.46 -2.44 15.92
N ASN A 201 48.29 -1.89 15.04
CA ASN A 201 49.75 -1.97 15.16
C ASN A 201 50.26 -1.27 16.43
N GLY A 202 49.74 -0.07 16.74
CA GLY A 202 50.08 0.66 17.97
C GLY A 202 49.65 -0.06 19.26
N VAL A 203 48.52 -0.78 19.21
CA VAL A 203 48.05 -1.59 20.35
C VAL A 203 48.86 -2.87 20.53
N VAL A 204 49.27 -3.53 19.44
CA VAL A 204 50.17 -4.70 19.50
C VAL A 204 51.56 -4.32 20.03
N ALA A 205 52.06 -3.15 19.65
CA ALA A 205 53.33 -2.60 20.13
C ALA A 205 53.27 -2.12 21.59
N GLY A 206 52.08 -2.03 22.19
CA GLY A 206 51.88 -1.52 23.55
C GLY A 206 52.05 -0.01 23.68
N GLU A 207 52.14 0.72 22.57
CA GLU A 207 52.28 2.17 22.52
C GLU A 207 50.95 2.87 22.86
N ARG A 208 49.83 2.16 22.70
CA ARG A 208 48.47 2.66 22.90
C ARG A 208 47.52 1.54 23.33
N GLY A 209 46.45 1.88 24.06
CA GLY A 209 45.30 0.98 24.32
C GLY A 209 44.09 1.31 23.44
N PHE A 210 43.16 0.36 23.31
CA PHE A 210 41.89 0.60 22.63
C PHE A 210 41.03 1.61 23.39
N THR A 211 40.25 2.41 22.67
CA THR A 211 39.15 3.16 23.28
C THR A 211 38.02 2.20 23.71
N GLU A 212 37.12 2.64 24.58
CA GLU A 212 35.99 1.83 25.05
C GLU A 212 35.15 1.27 23.89
N ALA A 213 34.79 2.13 22.92
CA ALA A 213 34.05 1.73 21.73
C ALA A 213 34.83 0.75 20.84
N GLN A 214 36.14 0.95 20.65
CA GLN A 214 36.98 0.03 19.88
C GLN A 214 37.10 -1.32 20.60
N ARG A 215 37.20 -1.32 21.93
CA ARG A 215 37.31 -2.53 22.73
C ARG A 215 36.02 -3.34 22.68
N GLU A 216 34.86 -2.72 22.80
CA GLU A 216 33.56 -3.40 22.66
C GLU A 216 33.42 -4.07 21.29
N TRP A 217 33.79 -3.35 20.22
CA TRP A 217 33.76 -3.89 18.87
C TRP A 217 34.74 -5.06 18.71
N VAL A 218 35.99 -4.90 19.14
CA VAL A 218 37.04 -5.93 19.03
C VAL A 218 36.69 -7.17 19.85
N VAL A 219 36.08 -7.02 21.03
CA VAL A 219 35.62 -8.16 21.83
C VAL A 219 34.51 -8.91 21.11
N GLY A 220 33.53 -8.21 20.54
CA GLY A 220 32.45 -8.83 19.74
C GLY A 220 32.99 -9.64 18.56
N GLU A 221 33.93 -9.08 17.82
CA GLU A 221 34.57 -9.75 16.70
C GLU A 221 35.47 -10.92 17.14
N ALA A 222 36.18 -10.78 18.26
CA ALA A 222 37.03 -11.83 18.80
C ALA A 222 36.22 -13.04 19.29
N LEU A 223 35.00 -12.82 19.81
CA LEU A 223 34.07 -13.91 20.15
C LEU A 223 33.69 -14.72 18.91
N GLY A 224 33.41 -14.04 17.79
CA GLY A 224 33.13 -14.68 16.50
C GLY A 224 34.31 -15.49 16.00
N LEU A 225 35.52 -14.93 16.01
CA LEU A 225 36.75 -15.58 15.55
C LEU A 225 37.17 -16.78 16.41
N THR A 226 36.95 -16.70 17.71
CA THR A 226 37.28 -17.79 18.64
C THR A 226 36.20 -18.87 18.70
N GLY A 227 35.10 -18.71 17.95
CA GLY A 227 33.98 -19.64 17.94
C GLY A 227 33.30 -19.73 19.30
N TRP A 228 33.21 -18.62 20.04
CA TRP A 228 32.58 -18.53 21.37
C TRP A 228 33.22 -19.41 22.45
N LYS A 229 34.49 -19.80 22.26
CA LYS A 229 35.24 -20.59 23.26
C LYS A 229 35.58 -19.81 24.52
N TYR A 230 35.52 -18.48 24.47
CA TYR A 230 35.81 -17.59 25.59
C TYR A 230 34.62 -16.71 25.89
N THR A 231 34.47 -16.32 27.17
CA THR A 231 33.51 -15.28 27.55
C THR A 231 34.12 -13.87 27.34
N PRO A 232 33.29 -12.82 27.20
CA PRO A 232 33.79 -11.44 27.06
C PRO A 232 34.78 -11.04 28.16
N VAL A 233 34.53 -11.48 29.40
CA VAL A 233 35.39 -11.18 30.57
C VAL A 233 36.74 -11.89 30.44
N GLU A 234 36.77 -13.13 29.96
CA GLU A 234 38.00 -13.88 29.73
C GLU A 234 38.83 -13.29 28.57
N LEU A 235 38.16 -12.74 27.55
CA LEU A 235 38.83 -12.04 26.45
C LEU A 235 39.47 -10.74 26.91
N LEU A 236 38.80 -9.97 27.76
CA LEU A 236 39.36 -8.76 28.37
C LEU A 236 40.56 -9.08 29.26
N ALA A 237 40.53 -10.22 29.98
CA ALA A 237 41.65 -10.66 30.80
C ALA A 237 42.92 -11.03 30.00
N LYS A 238 42.78 -11.41 28.72
CA LYS A 238 43.91 -11.67 27.82
C LYS A 238 44.62 -10.40 27.34
N GLY A 239 43.99 -9.24 27.50
CA GLY A 239 44.55 -7.93 27.22
C GLY A 239 44.41 -7.44 25.78
N ASP A 240 44.50 -6.12 25.61
CA ASP A 240 44.25 -5.41 24.34
C ASP A 240 45.23 -5.82 23.22
N ALA A 241 46.50 -6.10 23.56
CA ALA A 241 47.50 -6.54 22.57
C ALA A 241 47.19 -7.92 21.97
N TRP A 242 46.61 -8.82 22.76
CA TRP A 242 46.19 -10.14 22.27
C TRP A 242 44.99 -10.01 21.32
N LEU A 243 44.01 -9.19 21.72
CA LEU A 243 42.84 -8.88 20.90
C LEU A 243 43.20 -8.24 19.56
N ALA A 244 44.17 -7.31 19.55
CA ALA A 244 44.66 -6.68 18.32
C ALA A 244 45.29 -7.68 17.34
N ARG A 245 46.07 -8.65 17.84
CA ARG A 245 46.64 -9.74 17.00
C ARG A 245 45.57 -10.64 16.39
N CYS A 246 44.51 -10.95 17.14
CA CYS A 246 43.38 -11.72 16.60
C CYS A 246 42.70 -10.99 15.44
N MET A 247 42.60 -9.66 15.50
CA MET A 247 42.03 -8.86 14.42
C MET A 247 42.94 -8.76 13.19
N GLN A 248 44.27 -8.72 13.38
CA GLN A 248 45.24 -8.77 12.28
C GLN A 248 45.16 -10.12 11.55
N LEU A 249 45.11 -11.23 12.29
CA LEU A 249 44.96 -12.58 11.72
C LEU A 249 43.68 -12.78 10.90
N LYS A 250 42.61 -12.04 11.18
CA LYS A 250 41.38 -12.03 10.37
C LYS A 250 41.56 -11.30 9.04
N ARG A 251 42.34 -10.21 9.04
CA ARG A 251 42.55 -9.34 7.86
C ARG A 251 43.62 -9.89 6.93
N GLU A 252 44.56 -10.67 7.45
CA GLU A 252 45.53 -11.38 6.64
C GLU A 252 44.84 -12.58 5.96
N PRO A 253 44.77 -12.62 4.61
CA PRO A 253 44.20 -13.77 3.92
C PRO A 253 45.07 -15.02 4.18
N PRO A 254 44.49 -16.23 4.21
CA PRO A 254 45.29 -17.44 4.35
C PRO A 254 46.15 -17.66 3.08
N GLY A 255 47.42 -17.27 3.16
CA GLY A 255 48.48 -17.66 2.23
C GLY A 255 48.94 -16.57 1.26
N ALA A 256 50.07 -15.95 1.60
CA ALA A 256 51.16 -15.73 0.64
C ALA A 256 52.26 -16.76 0.95
#